data_AF-W2ZR15-F1
#
_entry.id   AF-W2ZR15-F1
#
_cell.length_a   1.000
_cell.length_b   1.000
_cell.length_c   1.000
_cell.angle_alpha   90.00
_cell.angle_beta   90.00
_cell.angle_gamma   90.00
#
_symmetry.space_group_name_H-M   'P 1'
#
loop_
_entity.id
_entity.type
_entity.pdbx_description
1 polymer ?
#
loop_
_entity_poly.entity_id
_entity_poly.type
_entity_poly.pdbx_seq_one_letter_code
_entity_poly.pdbx_strand_id
1 'polypeptide(L)'
;MEEGDLTVQSNCSFIKKICEIFHLSESNMAFLIGDNCSTNQATATRLDVPLIGCASHRFNLAVNAYLESYKAEIEAAKRDALELHVRDGSSLCPFSGRHQAVESVFDLIPKAAMHRRIEALLKDLRVFQSVTLKLQLEDVTLADVRSLFDSIIERFPTTKAKLSATATIVHSPTFEAATVKVINGEVGSLTASERKAIKRFEVETASASSGRKRKRRDDDEKEDDFATSVLRAKKASGRQTSASFLKLLEKLPPTSNRCERLFSQAKLVLTPQRASLLPVNFEMLMFLRANRCNWDVGMVQDVYE
;
A
#
# COMPACT_ATOMS: atom_id res chain seq x y z
N MET A 1 -1.73 -21.11 16.28
CA MET A 1 -2.99 -20.73 15.64
C MET A 1 -3.43 -21.97 14.88
N GLU A 2 -4.62 -22.51 15.14
CA GLU A 2 -5.16 -23.51 14.21
C GLU A 2 -5.45 -22.77 12.90
N GLU A 3 -4.95 -23.28 11.76
CA GLU A 3 -4.97 -22.57 10.46
C GLU A 3 -6.37 -22.17 9.97
N GLY A 4 -7.45 -22.64 10.61
CA GLY A 4 -8.84 -22.29 10.31
C GLY A 4 -9.50 -21.22 11.19
N ASP A 5 -8.91 -20.85 12.34
CA ASP A 5 -9.52 -19.90 13.27
C ASP A 5 -9.00 -18.46 13.05
N LEU A 6 -9.74 -17.71 12.23
CA LEU A 6 -9.47 -16.31 11.90
C LEU A 6 -10.25 -15.32 12.79
N THR A 7 -10.68 -15.74 13.98
CA THR A 7 -11.40 -14.85 14.90
C THR A 7 -10.51 -13.75 15.47
N VAL A 8 -11.13 -12.67 15.94
CA VAL A 8 -10.44 -11.57 16.64
C VAL A 8 -9.68 -12.08 17.88
N GLN A 9 -10.27 -13.05 18.60
CA GLN A 9 -9.63 -13.66 19.77
C GLN A 9 -8.32 -14.36 19.37
N SER A 10 -8.36 -15.20 18.35
CA SER A 10 -7.21 -15.98 17.92
C SER A 10 -6.12 -15.12 17.31
N ASN A 11 -6.47 -14.06 16.58
CA ASN A 11 -5.51 -13.04 16.14
C ASN A 11 -4.83 -12.33 17.32
N CYS A 12 -5.60 -11.88 18.33
CA CYS A 12 -5.03 -11.24 19.52
C CYS A 12 -4.10 -12.19 20.27
N SER A 13 -4.53 -13.44 20.50
CA SER A 13 -3.71 -14.46 21.17
C SER A 13 -2.42 -14.76 20.39
N PHE A 14 -2.51 -14.83 19.06
CA PHE A 14 -1.34 -15.05 18.21
C PHE A 14 -0.34 -13.90 18.35
N ILE A 15 -0.80 -12.64 18.22
CA ILE A 15 0.09 -11.47 18.34
C ILE A 15 0.76 -11.42 19.72
N LYS A 16 0.00 -11.67 20.79
CA LYS A 16 0.56 -11.73 22.17
C LYS A 16 1.63 -12.80 22.31
N LYS A 17 1.39 -14.00 21.77
CA LYS A 17 2.37 -15.09 21.76
C LYS A 17 3.64 -14.72 20.99
N ILE A 18 3.52 -14.01 19.87
CA ILE A 18 4.69 -13.49 19.13
C ILE A 18 5.45 -12.48 19.99
N CYS A 19 4.78 -11.56 20.67
CA CYS A 19 5.44 -10.64 21.60
C CYS A 19 6.21 -11.39 22.70
N GLU A 20 5.62 -12.42 23.31
CA GLU A 20 6.26 -13.27 24.32
C GLU A 20 7.53 -13.96 23.79
N ILE A 21 7.50 -14.50 22.58
CA ILE A 21 8.65 -15.15 21.92
C ILE A 21 9.83 -14.16 21.78
N PHE A 22 9.55 -12.90 21.49
CA PHE A 22 10.56 -11.85 21.37
C PHE A 22 10.84 -11.12 22.69
N HIS A 23 10.35 -11.62 23.82
CA HIS A 23 10.47 -10.98 25.13
C HIS A 23 9.97 -9.53 25.18
N LEU A 24 8.92 -9.25 24.39
CA LEU A 24 8.24 -7.97 24.34
C LEU A 24 6.94 -8.04 25.14
N SER A 25 6.62 -6.95 25.84
CA SER A 25 5.32 -6.79 26.48
C SER A 25 4.28 -6.22 25.51
N GLU A 26 2.99 -6.41 25.80
CA GLU A 26 1.91 -5.78 25.02
C GLU A 26 2.04 -4.25 24.97
N SER A 27 2.64 -3.64 26.01
CA SER A 27 2.88 -2.19 26.05
C SER A 27 3.92 -1.70 25.03
N ASN A 28 4.76 -2.61 24.51
CA ASN A 28 5.71 -2.30 23.44
C ASN A 28 5.05 -2.23 22.06
N MET A 29 3.80 -2.68 21.92
CA MET A 29 3.07 -2.60 20.66
C MET A 29 2.60 -1.17 20.41
N ALA A 30 3.13 -0.57 19.35
CA ALA A 30 2.89 0.84 19.05
C ALA A 30 1.66 1.07 18.16
N PHE A 31 1.44 0.19 17.17
CA PHE A 31 0.38 0.27 16.16
C PHE A 31 0.29 -1.06 15.41
N LEU A 32 -0.79 -1.24 14.64
CA LEU A 32 -0.93 -2.31 13.64
C LEU A 32 -1.00 -1.72 12.23
N ILE A 33 -0.52 -2.48 11.25
CA ILE A 33 -0.66 -2.17 9.82
C ILE A 33 -1.33 -3.35 9.15
N GLY A 34 -2.37 -3.09 8.38
CA GLY A 34 -3.09 -4.12 7.66
C GLY A 34 -4.13 -3.54 6.73
N ASP A 35 -4.81 -4.39 5.98
CA ASP A 35 -6.04 -3.97 5.33
C ASP A 35 -7.12 -3.62 6.37
N ASN A 36 -8.14 -2.90 5.93
CA ASN A 36 -9.21 -2.44 6.81
C ASN A 36 -10.33 -3.49 6.91
N CYS A 37 -9.99 -4.79 6.92
CA CYS A 37 -10.98 -5.83 7.19
C CYS A 37 -11.48 -5.74 8.63
N SER A 38 -12.71 -6.22 8.88
CA SER A 38 -13.37 -6.13 10.19
C SER A 38 -12.55 -6.79 11.30
N THR A 39 -11.90 -7.93 11.01
CA THR A 39 -11.05 -8.65 11.95
C THR A 39 -9.83 -7.84 12.37
N ASN A 40 -9.16 -7.15 11.44
CA ASN A 40 -8.00 -6.31 11.75
C ASN A 40 -8.39 -5.07 12.56
N GLN A 41 -9.50 -4.43 12.20
CA GLN A 41 -10.04 -3.29 12.96
C GLN A 41 -10.41 -3.69 14.39
N ALA A 42 -11.12 -4.81 14.55
CA ALA A 42 -11.50 -5.31 15.87
C ALA A 42 -10.29 -5.78 16.69
N THR A 43 -9.28 -6.39 16.05
CA THR A 43 -8.01 -6.76 16.70
C THR A 43 -7.27 -5.52 17.20
N ALA A 44 -7.12 -4.48 16.39
CA ALA A 44 -6.50 -3.22 16.79
C ALA A 44 -7.23 -2.55 17.95
N THR A 45 -8.57 -2.50 17.88
CA THR A 45 -9.42 -1.98 18.96
C THR A 45 -9.22 -2.77 20.25
N ARG A 46 -9.16 -4.10 20.16
CA ARG A 46 -9.02 -4.98 21.33
C ARG A 46 -7.63 -4.91 21.97
N LEU A 47 -6.60 -4.65 21.17
CA LEU A 47 -5.23 -4.44 21.64
C LEU A 47 -4.95 -2.99 22.05
N ASP A 48 -5.93 -2.08 21.93
CA ASP A 48 -5.81 -0.66 22.25
C ASP A 48 -4.61 0.03 21.56
N VAL A 49 -4.48 -0.25 20.26
CA VAL A 49 -3.44 0.33 19.39
C VAL A 49 -4.06 0.88 18.10
N PRO A 50 -3.51 1.97 17.53
CA PRO A 50 -4.02 2.50 16.27
C PRO A 50 -3.77 1.51 15.12
N LEU A 51 -4.70 1.47 14.17
CA LEU A 51 -4.56 0.72 12.91
C LEU A 51 -4.27 1.69 11.78
N ILE A 52 -3.17 1.48 11.09
CA ILE A 52 -2.85 2.16 9.82
C ILE A 52 -3.36 1.27 8.70
N GLY A 53 -4.34 1.76 7.97
CA GLY A 53 -4.91 1.03 6.84
C GLY A 53 -3.99 1.02 5.63
N CYS A 54 -3.85 -0.14 4.99
CA CYS A 54 -3.01 -0.29 3.81
C CYS A 54 -3.44 0.66 2.68
N ALA A 55 -2.55 1.59 2.31
CA ALA A 55 -2.79 2.56 1.25
C ALA A 55 -3.02 1.89 -0.11
N SER A 56 -2.25 0.85 -0.46
CA SER A 56 -2.45 0.09 -1.70
C SER A 56 -3.86 -0.49 -1.80
N HIS A 57 -4.36 -1.06 -0.69
CA HIS A 57 -5.70 -1.62 -0.63
C HIS A 57 -6.78 -0.54 -0.78
N ARG A 58 -6.66 0.58 -0.04
CA ARG A 58 -7.57 1.73 -0.15
C ARG A 58 -7.59 2.29 -1.57
N PHE A 59 -6.43 2.39 -2.20
CA PHE A 59 -6.29 2.86 -3.58
C PHE A 59 -6.96 1.92 -4.57
N ASN A 60 -6.74 0.61 -4.43
CA ASN A 60 -7.40 -0.40 -5.26
C ASN A 60 -8.93 -0.33 -5.15
N LEU A 61 -9.48 -0.15 -3.95
CA LEU A 61 -10.93 0.04 -3.75
C LEU A 61 -11.45 1.31 -4.44
N ALA A 62 -10.68 2.40 -4.43
CA ALA A 62 -11.04 3.64 -5.09
C ALA A 62 -11.03 3.50 -6.63
N VAL A 63 -10.00 2.85 -7.17
CA VAL A 63 -9.89 2.55 -8.60
C VAL A 63 -11.02 1.63 -9.05
N ASN A 64 -11.32 0.56 -8.30
CA ASN A 64 -12.45 -0.32 -8.65
C ASN A 64 -13.79 0.42 -8.67
N ALA A 65 -14.02 1.33 -7.71
CA ALA A 65 -15.22 2.17 -7.71
C ALA A 65 -15.26 3.12 -8.93
N TYR A 66 -14.11 3.66 -9.35
CA TYR A 66 -14.01 4.47 -10.58
C TYR A 66 -14.35 3.64 -11.83
N LEU A 67 -13.78 2.43 -11.93
CA LEU A 67 -13.94 1.53 -13.07
C LEU A 67 -15.36 0.98 -13.25
N GLU A 68 -16.21 1.01 -12.22
CA GLU A 68 -17.61 0.60 -12.35
C GLU A 68 -18.35 1.43 -13.42
N SER A 69 -17.96 2.70 -13.61
CA SER A 69 -18.51 3.57 -14.67
C SER A 69 -18.06 3.20 -16.10
N TYR A 70 -17.04 2.34 -16.22
CA TYR A 70 -16.47 1.86 -17.48
C TYR A 70 -16.70 0.37 -17.72
N LYS A 71 -17.58 -0.26 -16.94
CA LYS A 71 -17.78 -1.71 -16.99
C LYS A 71 -18.17 -2.22 -18.37
N ALA A 72 -19.05 -1.51 -19.08
CA ALA A 72 -19.47 -1.90 -20.43
C ALA A 72 -18.30 -1.85 -21.43
N GLU A 73 -17.46 -0.81 -21.35
CA GLU A 73 -16.27 -0.65 -22.18
C GLU A 73 -15.22 -1.72 -21.90
N ILE A 74 -15.00 -2.03 -20.62
CA ILE A 74 -14.05 -3.06 -20.18
C ILE A 74 -14.51 -4.44 -20.67
N GLU A 75 -15.79 -4.77 -20.54
CA GLU A 75 -16.31 -6.06 -21.01
C GLU A 75 -16.31 -6.16 -22.55
N ALA A 76 -16.56 -5.07 -23.26
CA ALA A 76 -16.40 -5.02 -24.71
C ALA A 76 -14.93 -5.27 -25.13
N ALA A 77 -13.98 -4.54 -24.53
CA ALA A 77 -12.55 -4.70 -24.82
C ALA A 77 -12.04 -6.13 -24.50
N LYS A 78 -12.53 -6.75 -23.42
CA LYS A 78 -12.20 -8.15 -23.09
C LYS A 78 -12.73 -9.14 -24.13
N ARG A 79 -13.96 -8.94 -24.62
CA ARG A 79 -14.55 -9.79 -25.67
C ARG A 79 -13.72 -9.71 -26.95
N ASP A 80 -13.39 -8.50 -27.38
CA ASP A 80 -12.61 -8.27 -28.61
C ASP A 80 -11.21 -8.89 -28.49
N ALA A 81 -10.56 -8.76 -27.33
CA ALA A 81 -9.25 -9.36 -27.09
C ALA A 81 -9.29 -10.90 -27.08
N LEU A 82 -10.34 -11.50 -26.51
CA LEU A 82 -10.51 -12.95 -26.48
C LEU A 82 -10.76 -13.52 -27.89
N GLU A 83 -11.60 -12.88 -28.69
CA GLU A 83 -11.86 -13.30 -30.08
C GLU A 83 -10.63 -13.14 -30.99
N LEU A 84 -9.82 -12.11 -30.77
CA LEU A 84 -8.53 -11.96 -31.46
C LEU A 84 -7.56 -13.08 -31.09
N HIS A 85 -7.49 -13.48 -29.80
CA HIS A 85 -6.62 -14.56 -29.34
C HIS A 85 -7.06 -15.95 -29.87
N VAL A 86 -8.37 -16.18 -29.99
CA VAL A 86 -8.93 -17.42 -30.59
C VAL A 86 -8.61 -17.52 -32.09
N ARG A 87 -8.56 -16.38 -32.80
CA ARG A 87 -8.21 -16.31 -34.23
C ARG A 87 -6.72 -16.52 -34.50
N ASP A 88 -5.84 -16.15 -33.57
CA ASP A 88 -4.38 -16.33 -33.73
C ASP A 88 -3.92 -17.78 -33.43
N GLY A 89 -4.73 -18.54 -32.67
CA GLY A 89 -4.48 -19.96 -32.36
C GLY A 89 -5.09 -20.97 -33.33
N SER A 90 -5.93 -20.53 -34.27
CA SER A 90 -6.53 -21.41 -35.28
C SER A 90 -5.73 -21.33 -36.58
N SER A 91 -5.05 -22.44 -36.90
CA SER A 91 -4.29 -22.65 -38.13
C SER A 91 -5.03 -22.15 -39.37
N LEU A 92 -4.27 -21.51 -40.27
CA LEU A 92 -4.60 -21.24 -41.68
C LEU A 92 -5.62 -22.21 -42.28
N CYS A 93 -6.89 -21.80 -42.34
CA CYS A 93 -7.89 -22.44 -43.21
C CYS A 93 -7.93 -21.68 -44.55
N PRO A 94 -7.93 -22.37 -45.70
CA PRO A 94 -7.83 -21.74 -47.00
C PRO A 94 -9.09 -20.90 -47.33
N PHE A 95 -8.82 -19.71 -47.84
CA PHE A 95 -9.76 -18.74 -48.38
C PHE A 95 -10.81 -19.37 -49.31
N SER A 96 -12.04 -19.58 -48.81
CA SER A 96 -13.23 -19.71 -49.66
C SER A 96 -14.48 -19.33 -48.86
N GLY A 97 -14.78 -18.03 -48.83
CA GLY A 97 -15.97 -17.51 -48.13
C GLY A 97 -15.99 -15.98 -48.03
N ARG A 98 -15.57 -15.26 -49.08
CA ARG A 98 -15.71 -13.80 -49.16
C ARG A 98 -17.18 -13.48 -49.38
N HIS A 99 -17.97 -13.26 -48.33
CA HIS A 99 -19.02 -12.22 -48.27
C HIS A 99 -19.80 -12.18 -46.94
N GLN A 100 -19.84 -13.24 -46.12
CA GLN A 100 -20.56 -13.23 -44.82
C GLN A 100 -19.69 -12.81 -43.62
N ALA A 101 -18.36 -12.84 -43.73
CA ALA A 101 -17.45 -12.59 -42.61
C ALA A 101 -17.15 -11.09 -42.36
N VAL A 102 -17.65 -10.17 -43.20
CA VAL A 102 -17.32 -8.74 -43.10
C VAL A 102 -18.33 -7.98 -42.24
N GLU A 103 -19.61 -8.37 -42.24
CA GLU A 103 -20.64 -7.74 -41.39
C GLU A 103 -20.40 -7.99 -39.90
N SER A 104 -20.03 -9.23 -39.52
CA SER A 104 -19.71 -9.54 -38.12
C SER A 104 -18.44 -8.84 -37.62
N VAL A 105 -17.54 -8.39 -38.52
CA VAL A 105 -16.37 -7.59 -38.15
C VAL A 105 -16.78 -6.15 -37.82
N PHE A 106 -17.81 -5.59 -38.46
CA PHE A 106 -18.32 -4.26 -38.12
C PHE A 106 -19.02 -4.22 -36.76
N ASP A 107 -19.67 -5.33 -36.36
CA ASP A 107 -20.26 -5.47 -35.03
C ASP A 107 -19.21 -5.57 -33.91
N LEU A 108 -17.97 -5.94 -34.25
CA LEU A 108 -16.81 -6.02 -33.35
C LEU A 108 -15.99 -4.73 -33.28
N ILE A 109 -16.25 -3.74 -34.13
CA ILE A 109 -15.56 -2.45 -34.06
C ILE A 109 -16.25 -1.61 -33.00
N PRO A 110 -15.55 -1.21 -31.91
CA PRO A 110 -16.12 -0.29 -30.96
C PRO A 110 -16.62 0.96 -31.67
N LYS A 111 -17.91 1.27 -31.55
CA LYS A 111 -18.49 2.52 -32.06
C LYS A 111 -17.57 3.67 -31.69
N ALA A 112 -17.37 4.66 -32.58
CA ALA A 112 -16.39 5.73 -32.37
C ALA A 112 -16.47 6.40 -30.99
N ALA A 113 -17.68 6.50 -30.41
CA ALA A 113 -17.88 6.98 -29.04
C ALA A 113 -17.28 6.05 -27.96
N MET A 114 -17.47 4.73 -28.09
CA MET A 114 -16.89 3.73 -27.19
C MET A 114 -15.36 3.71 -27.30
N HIS A 115 -14.82 3.80 -28.53
CA HIS A 115 -13.37 3.90 -28.74
C HIS A 115 -12.77 5.11 -28.01
N ARG A 116 -13.37 6.30 -28.16
CA ARG A 116 -12.95 7.52 -27.44
C ARG A 116 -13.02 7.36 -25.91
N ARG A 117 -14.02 6.65 -25.40
CA ARG A 117 -14.14 6.36 -23.96
C ARG A 117 -13.05 5.40 -23.47
N ILE A 118 -12.70 4.38 -24.25
CA ILE A 118 -11.58 3.48 -23.95
C ILE A 118 -10.25 4.25 -23.96
N GLU A 119 -10.01 5.11 -24.95
CA GLU A 119 -8.81 5.95 -24.99
C GLU A 119 -8.69 6.89 -23.78
N ALA A 120 -9.81 7.50 -23.36
CA ALA A 120 -9.86 8.30 -22.15
C ALA A 120 -9.55 7.47 -20.90
N LEU A 121 -10.18 6.29 -20.77
CA LEU A 121 -9.92 5.35 -19.69
C LEU A 121 -8.44 4.93 -19.62
N LEU A 122 -7.82 4.63 -20.76
CA LEU A 122 -6.40 4.27 -20.81
C LEU A 122 -5.49 5.40 -20.31
N LYS A 123 -5.83 6.66 -20.59
CA LYS A 123 -5.09 7.81 -20.06
C LYS A 123 -5.23 7.90 -18.54
N ASP A 124 -6.42 7.67 -18.01
CA ASP A 124 -6.67 7.68 -16.55
C ASP A 124 -5.97 6.50 -15.85
N LEU A 125 -6.02 5.30 -16.45
CA LEU A 125 -5.34 4.11 -15.93
C LEU A 125 -3.83 4.31 -15.83
N ARG A 126 -3.19 5.06 -16.74
CA ARG A 126 -1.76 5.40 -16.61
C ARG A 126 -1.47 6.19 -15.33
N VAL A 127 -2.36 7.10 -14.96
CA VAL A 127 -2.25 7.87 -13.72
C VAL A 127 -2.38 6.94 -12.53
N PHE A 128 -3.41 6.09 -12.52
CA PHE A 128 -3.59 5.14 -11.43
C PHE A 128 -2.42 4.15 -11.31
N GLN A 129 -1.88 3.68 -12.44
CA GLN A 129 -0.71 2.82 -12.47
C GLN A 129 0.51 3.50 -11.83
N SER A 130 0.76 4.77 -12.14
CA SER A 130 1.88 5.51 -11.56
C SER A 130 1.80 5.59 -10.03
N VAL A 131 0.59 5.82 -9.48
CA VAL A 131 0.36 5.85 -8.04
C VAL A 131 0.52 4.47 -7.43
N THR A 132 -0.04 3.42 -8.05
CA THR A 132 0.12 2.04 -7.59
C THR A 132 1.59 1.64 -7.52
N LEU A 133 2.38 1.97 -8.55
CA LEU A 133 3.82 1.69 -8.56
C LEU A 133 4.56 2.48 -7.47
N LYS A 134 4.21 3.75 -7.28
CA LYS A 134 4.82 4.57 -6.21
C LYS A 134 4.51 3.98 -4.84
N LEU A 135 3.27 3.58 -4.57
CA LEU A 135 2.85 2.94 -3.31
C LEU A 135 3.58 1.61 -3.04
N GLN A 136 4.11 0.95 -4.07
CA GLN A 136 4.88 -0.29 -3.94
C GLN A 136 6.33 -0.08 -3.50
N LEU A 137 6.84 1.16 -3.46
CA LEU A 137 8.20 1.42 -2.96
C LEU A 137 8.26 1.26 -1.43
N GLU A 138 9.46 0.96 -0.92
CA GLU A 138 9.68 0.70 0.51
C GLU A 138 9.87 1.98 1.34
N ASP A 139 10.21 3.09 0.68
CA ASP A 139 10.54 4.38 1.28
C ASP A 139 9.37 5.38 1.28
N VAL A 140 8.17 4.94 0.90
CA VAL A 140 6.97 5.80 0.91
C VAL A 140 6.54 6.05 2.34
N THR A 141 6.38 7.33 2.69
CA THR A 141 5.85 7.75 3.99
C THR A 141 4.34 7.96 3.95
N LEU A 142 3.70 8.01 5.12
CA LEU A 142 2.27 8.32 5.21
C LEU A 142 1.93 9.72 4.65
N ALA A 143 2.86 10.68 4.75
CA ALA A 143 2.68 12.02 4.19
C ALA A 143 2.72 12.03 2.64
N ASP A 144 3.58 11.19 2.05
CA ASP A 144 3.62 10.98 0.59
C ASP A 144 2.29 10.40 0.12
N VAL A 145 1.79 9.37 0.81
CA VAL A 145 0.48 8.76 0.50
C VAL A 145 -0.65 9.79 0.57
N ARG A 146 -0.69 10.61 1.63
CA ARG A 146 -1.71 11.66 1.75
C ARG A 146 -1.66 12.61 0.57
N SER A 147 -0.47 13.03 0.16
CA SER A 147 -0.27 13.94 -0.98
C SER A 147 -0.70 13.31 -2.32
N LEU A 148 -0.37 12.03 -2.53
CA LEU A 148 -0.82 11.27 -3.70
C LEU A 148 -2.35 11.15 -3.72
N PHE A 149 -2.96 10.82 -2.58
CA PHE A 149 -4.42 10.69 -2.47
C PHE A 149 -5.14 12.01 -2.66
N ASP A 150 -4.65 13.11 -2.10
CA ASP A 150 -5.23 14.45 -2.32
C ASP A 150 -5.20 14.83 -3.81
N SER A 151 -4.08 14.57 -4.49
CA SER A 151 -3.93 14.84 -5.92
C SER A 151 -4.88 13.98 -6.77
N ILE A 152 -5.08 12.71 -6.40
CA ILE A 152 -6.03 11.82 -7.06
C ILE A 152 -7.47 12.26 -6.80
N ILE A 153 -7.80 12.75 -5.60
CA ILE A 153 -9.15 13.24 -5.30
C ILE A 153 -9.46 14.50 -6.10
N GLU A 154 -8.48 15.40 -6.26
CA GLU A 154 -8.63 16.60 -7.07
C GLU A 154 -8.91 16.26 -8.54
N ARG A 155 -8.13 15.32 -9.11
CA ARG A 155 -8.29 14.88 -10.50
C ARG A 155 -9.51 13.98 -10.73
N PHE A 156 -9.84 13.12 -9.77
CA PHE A 156 -10.91 12.12 -9.83
C PHE A 156 -11.79 12.19 -8.58
N PRO A 157 -12.72 13.15 -8.49
CA PRO A 157 -13.52 13.40 -7.28
C PRO A 157 -14.32 12.20 -6.77
N THR A 158 -14.69 11.26 -7.64
CA THR A 158 -15.41 10.02 -7.29
C THR A 158 -14.61 9.11 -6.34
N THR A 159 -13.28 9.23 -6.32
CA THR A 159 -12.39 8.45 -5.45
C THR A 159 -12.38 8.92 -3.99
N LYS A 160 -12.91 10.13 -3.71
CA LYS A 160 -12.88 10.78 -2.38
C LYS A 160 -13.46 9.92 -1.27
N ALA A 161 -14.53 9.18 -1.57
CA ALA A 161 -15.20 8.32 -0.59
C ALA A 161 -14.29 7.24 0.01
N LYS A 162 -13.21 6.85 -0.69
CA LYS A 162 -12.23 5.83 -0.23
C LYS A 162 -10.88 6.43 0.17
N LEU A 163 -10.51 7.56 -0.45
CA LEU A 163 -9.17 8.15 -0.29
C LEU A 163 -9.10 9.33 0.69
N SER A 164 -10.22 9.93 1.08
CA SER A 164 -10.23 11.04 2.06
C SER A 164 -9.59 10.62 3.39
N ALA A 165 -8.93 11.56 4.08
CA ALA A 165 -8.39 11.33 5.42
C ALA A 165 -9.50 11.03 6.45
N THR A 166 -10.72 11.49 6.17
CA THR A 166 -11.92 11.27 6.98
C THR A 166 -12.87 10.22 6.40
N ALA A 167 -12.42 9.46 5.39
CA ALA A 167 -13.24 8.39 4.81
C ALA A 167 -13.57 7.35 5.88
N THR A 168 -14.78 6.78 5.86
CA THR A 168 -15.25 5.76 6.82
C THR A 168 -14.35 4.52 6.89
N ILE A 169 -13.59 4.27 5.82
CA ILE A 169 -12.61 3.18 5.76
C ILE A 169 -11.39 3.42 6.68
N VAL A 170 -11.12 4.66 7.10
CA VAL A 170 -9.99 5.01 7.97
C VAL A 170 -10.34 4.74 9.43
N HIS A 171 -9.68 3.77 10.04
CA HIS A 171 -9.96 3.35 11.40
C HIS A 171 -9.47 4.36 12.46
N SER A 172 -8.26 4.88 12.30
CA SER A 172 -7.63 5.80 13.26
C SER A 172 -7.29 7.16 12.61
N PRO A 173 -8.30 7.95 12.19
CA PRO A 173 -8.08 9.15 11.36
C PRO A 173 -7.30 10.25 12.08
N THR A 174 -7.52 10.44 13.38
CA THR A 174 -6.77 11.42 14.19
C THR A 174 -5.30 11.04 14.33
N PHE A 175 -5.00 9.74 14.44
CA PHE A 175 -3.63 9.23 14.50
C PHE A 175 -2.90 9.36 13.15
N GLU A 176 -3.56 8.99 12.05
CA GLU A 176 -3.00 9.17 10.70
C GLU A 176 -2.71 10.66 10.41
N ALA A 177 -3.66 11.55 10.72
CA ALA A 177 -3.49 12.99 10.52
C ALA A 177 -2.35 13.58 11.37
N ALA A 178 -2.28 13.19 12.65
CA ALA A 178 -1.19 13.61 13.54
C ALA A 178 0.18 13.15 13.01
N THR A 179 0.27 11.90 12.55
CA THR A 179 1.48 11.32 11.97
C THR A 179 1.94 12.08 10.73
N VAL A 180 1.02 12.41 9.81
CA VAL A 180 1.33 13.21 8.61
C VAL A 180 1.89 14.58 8.99
N LYS A 181 1.28 15.25 9.99
CA LYS A 181 1.80 16.54 10.49
C LYS A 181 3.18 16.42 11.10
N VAL A 182 3.46 15.34 11.86
CA VAL A 182 4.79 15.07 12.40
C VAL A 182 5.81 14.86 11.29
N ILE A 183 5.51 14.04 10.28
CA ILE A 183 6.40 13.80 9.12
C ILE A 183 6.72 15.12 8.38
N ASN A 184 5.73 16.00 8.23
CA ASN A 184 5.92 17.30 7.58
C ASN A 184 6.64 18.34 8.46
N GLY A 185 6.92 18.04 9.73
CA GLY A 185 7.49 19.00 10.68
C GLY A 185 6.51 20.06 11.17
N GLU A 186 5.20 19.83 11.02
CA GLU A 186 4.10 20.71 11.41
C GLU A 186 3.62 20.44 12.85
N VAL A 187 4.54 20.09 13.75
CA VAL A 187 4.21 19.71 15.15
C VAL A 187 3.45 20.82 15.90
N GLY A 188 3.68 22.08 15.55
CA GLY A 188 2.97 23.23 16.13
C GLY A 188 1.49 23.33 15.72
N SER A 189 1.06 22.66 14.65
CA SER A 189 -0.33 22.66 14.16
C SER A 189 -1.16 21.47 14.66
N LEU A 190 -0.59 20.65 15.54
CA LEU A 190 -1.29 19.52 16.16
C LEU A 190 -2.39 20.03 17.09
N THR A 191 -3.60 19.56 16.86
CA THR A 191 -4.74 19.72 17.76
C THR A 191 -4.55 18.93 19.06
N ALA A 192 -5.33 19.25 20.09
CA ALA A 192 -5.26 18.54 21.37
C ALA A 192 -5.58 17.03 21.23
N SER A 193 -6.54 16.67 20.37
CA SER A 193 -6.90 15.28 20.09
C SER A 193 -5.81 14.55 19.31
N GLU A 194 -5.19 15.19 18.31
CA GLU A 194 -4.05 14.63 17.58
C GLU A 194 -2.84 14.41 18.50
N ARG A 195 -2.49 15.38 19.34
CA ARG A 195 -1.40 15.24 20.31
C ARG A 195 -1.67 14.11 21.29
N LYS A 196 -2.92 13.95 21.76
CA LYS A 196 -3.31 12.82 22.62
C LYS A 196 -3.13 11.48 21.89
N ALA A 197 -3.47 11.40 20.61
CA ALA A 197 -3.37 10.17 19.81
C ALA A 197 -1.91 9.69 19.61
N ILE A 198 -0.95 10.61 19.51
CA ILE A 198 0.48 10.28 19.34
C ILE A 198 1.29 10.40 20.64
N LYS A 199 0.64 10.62 21.79
CA LYS A 199 1.31 10.86 23.07
C LYS A 199 2.30 9.75 23.46
N ARG A 200 1.99 8.49 23.13
CA ARG A 200 2.87 7.33 23.39
C ARG A 200 4.22 7.40 22.65
N PHE A 201 4.34 8.28 21.65
CA PHE A 201 5.53 8.47 20.83
C PHE A 201 6.30 9.74 21.18
N GLU A 202 5.85 10.52 22.17
CA GLU A 202 6.53 11.74 22.61
C GLU A 202 7.79 11.35 23.41
N VAL A 203 8.92 11.97 23.06
CA VAL A 203 10.19 11.79 23.77
C VAL A 203 10.47 13.07 24.54
N GLU A 204 10.70 12.97 25.84
CA GLU A 204 11.17 14.11 26.63
C GLU A 204 12.57 14.51 26.15
N THR A 205 12.67 15.66 25.47
CA THR A 205 13.96 16.26 25.18
C THR A 205 14.43 17.00 26.42
N ALA A 206 15.47 16.49 27.07
CA ALA A 206 16.31 17.34 27.91
C ALA A 206 16.84 18.49 27.05
N SER A 207 16.56 19.73 27.45
CA SER A 207 16.95 20.97 26.74
C SER A 207 18.40 20.92 26.27
N ALA A 208 18.62 20.86 24.96
CA ALA A 208 19.94 20.99 24.35
C ALA A 208 19.99 22.21 23.42
N SER A 209 20.94 23.07 23.75
CA SER A 209 21.26 24.39 23.22
C SER A 209 21.32 24.54 21.70
N SER A 210 20.89 25.72 21.25
CA SER A 210 20.97 26.24 19.89
C SER A 210 22.39 26.20 19.30
N GLY A 211 22.57 25.45 18.20
CA GLY A 211 23.77 25.48 17.35
C GLY A 211 23.39 25.70 15.89
N ARG A 212 23.43 26.95 15.44
CA ARG A 212 23.05 27.38 14.08
C ARG A 212 24.17 27.02 13.10
N LYS A 213 23.97 26.05 12.20
CA LYS A 213 24.93 25.76 11.10
C LYS A 213 24.26 25.94 9.73
N ARG A 214 24.72 26.96 9.00
CA ARG A 214 24.32 27.35 7.64
C ARG A 214 24.60 26.20 6.65
N LYS A 215 23.62 25.87 5.78
CA LYS A 215 23.82 24.98 4.62
C LYS A 215 23.79 25.81 3.33
N ARG A 216 24.87 25.72 2.54
CA ARG A 216 25.02 26.27 1.19
C ARG A 216 24.12 25.50 0.21
N ARG A 217 23.57 26.22 -0.77
CA ARG A 217 22.82 25.71 -1.93
C ARG A 217 23.81 25.42 -3.05
N ASP A 218 23.63 24.30 -3.75
CA ASP A 218 24.04 24.13 -5.15
C ASP A 218 22.81 23.62 -5.90
N ASP A 219 22.51 24.30 -6.99
CA ASP A 219 21.43 24.03 -7.94
C ASP A 219 21.94 23.03 -8.99
N ASP A 220 21.12 22.02 -9.30
CA ASP A 220 21.21 21.28 -10.55
C ASP A 220 19.78 20.96 -11.01
N GLU A 221 19.39 21.61 -12.11
CA GLU A 221 18.07 21.49 -12.74
C GLU A 221 17.96 20.18 -13.52
N LYS A 222 17.04 19.31 -13.09
CA LYS A 222 16.44 18.28 -13.95
C LYS A 222 14.92 18.42 -13.87
N GLU A 223 14.28 18.28 -15.03
CA GLU A 223 12.82 18.23 -15.17
C GLU A 223 12.26 17.06 -14.36
N ASP A 224 11.55 17.38 -13.27
CA ASP A 224 11.01 16.43 -12.30
C ASP A 224 9.58 15.98 -12.69
N ASP A 225 9.28 14.69 -12.60
CA ASP A 225 7.93 14.12 -12.77
C ASP A 225 6.94 14.60 -11.67
N PHE A 226 5.63 14.58 -11.95
CA PHE A 226 4.55 15.16 -11.15
C PHE A 226 4.57 14.75 -9.67
N ALA A 227 4.86 13.48 -9.37
CA ALA A 227 4.97 13.01 -7.99
C ALA A 227 6.12 13.69 -7.22
N THR A 228 7.22 13.99 -7.90
CA THR A 228 8.43 14.57 -7.30
C THR A 228 8.26 16.08 -7.04
N SER A 229 7.56 16.79 -7.92
CA SER A 229 7.29 18.23 -7.76
C SER A 229 6.35 18.54 -6.58
N VAL A 230 5.33 17.70 -6.38
CA VAL A 230 4.38 17.82 -5.24
C VAL A 230 5.09 17.64 -3.89
N LEU A 231 6.05 16.71 -3.79
CA LEU A 231 6.78 16.45 -2.54
C LEU A 231 7.74 17.58 -2.16
N ARG A 232 8.33 18.27 -3.15
CA ARG A 232 9.24 19.40 -2.90
C ARG A 232 8.50 20.65 -2.41
N ALA A 233 7.32 20.95 -2.97
CA ALA A 233 6.55 22.13 -2.60
C ALA A 233 6.09 22.13 -1.12
N LYS A 234 5.76 20.95 -0.56
CA LYS A 234 5.30 20.83 0.84
C LYS A 234 6.42 20.95 1.87
N LYS A 235 7.67 20.62 1.52
CA LYS A 235 8.81 20.60 2.46
C LYS A 235 9.29 22.00 2.90
N ALA A 236 8.88 23.06 2.21
CA ALA A 236 9.37 24.42 2.43
C ALA A 236 8.66 25.19 3.56
N SER A 237 7.57 24.67 4.15
CA SER A 237 6.69 25.45 5.04
C SER A 237 6.81 25.18 6.56
N GLY A 238 7.70 24.28 7.02
CA GLY A 238 7.75 23.85 8.42
C GLY A 238 8.43 24.84 9.39
N ARG A 239 7.69 25.36 10.37
CA ARG A 239 8.19 26.21 11.48
C ARG A 239 8.45 25.31 12.71
N GLN A 240 9.67 25.34 13.26
CA GLN A 240 10.13 24.42 14.31
C GLN A 240 9.54 24.70 15.72
N THR A 241 9.06 23.66 16.39
CA THR A 241 8.64 23.65 17.81
C THR A 241 9.26 22.48 18.58
N SER A 242 9.35 22.62 19.90
CA SER A 242 10.24 21.92 20.86
C SER A 242 9.83 20.52 21.34
N ALA A 243 8.89 19.83 20.71
CA ALA A 243 8.55 18.44 21.06
C ALA A 243 9.18 17.48 20.05
N SER A 244 10.05 16.57 20.52
CA SER A 244 10.60 15.50 19.68
C SER A 244 9.73 14.27 19.79
N PHE A 245 9.32 13.71 18.66
CA PHE A 245 8.67 12.40 18.61
C PHE A 245 9.67 11.32 18.25
N LEU A 246 9.33 10.06 18.55
CA LEU A 246 10.08 8.90 18.09
C LEU A 246 10.17 8.93 16.56
N LYS A 247 11.38 8.73 16.03
CA LYS A 247 11.64 8.54 14.58
C LYS A 247 10.82 7.40 13.95
N LEU A 248 10.25 6.53 14.79
CA LEU A 248 9.32 5.49 14.36
C LEU A 248 8.12 6.09 13.61
N LEU A 249 7.57 7.23 14.05
CA LEU A 249 6.45 7.90 13.37
C LEU A 249 6.81 8.35 11.96
N GLU A 250 8.06 8.77 11.73
CA GLU A 250 8.55 9.20 10.42
C GLU A 250 8.72 8.03 9.44
N LYS A 251 8.90 6.81 9.97
CA LYS A 251 9.19 5.59 9.21
C LYS A 251 8.03 4.59 9.19
N LEU A 252 6.82 5.02 9.56
CA LEU A 252 5.66 4.15 9.55
C LEU A 252 5.37 3.66 8.12
N PRO A 253 5.35 2.33 7.89
CA PRO A 253 4.95 1.80 6.60
C PRO A 253 3.48 2.13 6.34
N PRO A 254 3.13 2.82 5.25
CA PRO A 254 1.74 3.13 4.92
C PRO A 254 1.04 1.97 4.19
N THR A 255 1.75 0.89 3.88
CA THR A 255 1.25 -0.27 3.13
C THR A 255 1.66 -1.59 3.78
N SER A 256 0.85 -2.63 3.55
CA SER A 256 1.15 -4.02 3.89
C SER A 256 1.95 -4.76 2.81
N ASN A 257 2.56 -4.03 1.86
CA ASN A 257 3.18 -4.63 0.67
C ASN A 257 4.30 -5.62 1.01
N ARG A 258 5.00 -5.43 2.14
CA ARG A 258 6.00 -6.40 2.64
C ARG A 258 5.36 -7.76 2.93
N CYS A 259 4.20 -7.77 3.59
CA CYS A 259 3.44 -8.99 3.88
C CYS A 259 2.91 -9.61 2.58
N GLU A 260 2.37 -8.80 1.66
CA GLU A 260 1.86 -9.28 0.38
C GLU A 260 2.96 -9.93 -0.48
N ARG A 261 4.15 -9.32 -0.53
CA ARG A 261 5.32 -9.91 -1.19
C ARG A 261 5.75 -11.22 -0.52
N LEU A 262 5.74 -11.28 0.80
CA LEU A 262 6.02 -12.51 1.55
C LEU A 262 5.05 -13.63 1.16
N PHE A 263 3.74 -13.35 1.16
CA PHE A 263 2.72 -14.32 0.75
C PHE A 263 2.84 -14.71 -0.73
N SER A 264 3.24 -13.80 -1.60
CA SER A 264 3.53 -14.13 -3.00
C SER A 264 4.73 -15.06 -3.13
N GLN A 265 5.80 -14.84 -2.37
CA GLN A 265 6.97 -15.74 -2.35
C GLN A 265 6.60 -17.10 -1.76
N ALA A 266 5.79 -17.13 -0.71
CA ALA A 266 5.24 -18.35 -0.12
C ALA A 266 4.52 -19.21 -1.17
N LYS A 267 3.67 -18.60 -2.02
CA LYS A 267 3.00 -19.30 -3.12
C LYS A 267 3.96 -19.92 -4.14
N LEU A 268 5.11 -19.28 -4.40
CA LEU A 268 6.14 -19.84 -5.29
C LEU A 268 6.89 -21.01 -4.65
N VAL A 269 6.99 -21.05 -3.32
CA VAL A 269 7.62 -22.13 -2.57
C VAL A 269 6.66 -23.33 -2.41
N LEU A 270 5.36 -23.07 -2.25
CA LEU A 270 4.30 -24.10 -2.18
C LEU A 270 3.87 -24.58 -3.57
N THR A 271 4.73 -25.39 -4.19
CA THR A 271 4.41 -26.10 -5.43
C THR A 271 3.71 -27.43 -5.15
N PRO A 272 2.96 -28.03 -6.10
CA PRO A 272 2.36 -29.36 -5.94
C PRO A 272 3.37 -30.45 -5.51
N GLN A 273 4.62 -30.37 -5.99
CA GLN A 273 5.70 -31.28 -5.63
C GLN A 273 6.17 -31.15 -4.17
N ARG A 274 5.77 -30.06 -3.50
CA ARG A 274 6.08 -29.75 -2.10
C ARG A 274 4.82 -29.77 -1.23
N ALA A 275 3.72 -30.34 -1.73
CA ALA A 275 2.45 -30.40 -1.00
C ALA A 275 2.54 -31.22 0.31
N SER A 276 3.50 -32.15 0.39
CA SER A 276 3.78 -32.93 1.61
C SER A 276 4.69 -32.22 2.61
N LEU A 277 5.10 -30.97 2.36
CA LEU A 277 5.91 -30.19 3.28
C LEU A 277 5.09 -29.85 4.53
N LEU A 278 5.57 -30.26 5.71
CA LEU A 278 4.91 -29.92 6.97
C LEU A 278 4.88 -28.39 7.17
N PRO A 279 3.78 -27.82 7.71
CA PRO A 279 3.67 -26.38 7.94
C PRO A 279 4.85 -25.77 8.69
N VAL A 280 5.35 -26.46 9.73
CA VAL A 280 6.53 -26.00 10.49
C VAL A 280 7.81 -25.88 9.64
N ASN A 281 8.03 -26.81 8.72
CA ASN A 281 9.19 -26.77 7.83
C ASN A 281 9.03 -25.66 6.79
N PHE A 282 7.81 -25.47 6.30
CA PHE A 282 7.49 -24.38 5.39
C PHE A 282 7.68 -23.01 6.05
N GLU A 283 7.16 -22.81 7.25
CA GLU A 283 7.33 -21.59 8.04
C GLU A 283 8.80 -21.28 8.29
N MET A 284 9.59 -22.28 8.68
CA MET A 284 11.04 -22.11 8.90
C MET A 284 11.76 -21.68 7.62
N LEU A 285 11.48 -22.31 6.47
CA LEU A 285 12.05 -21.92 5.19
C LEU A 285 11.69 -20.48 4.80
N MET A 286 10.42 -20.10 4.99
CA MET A 286 9.95 -18.75 4.68
C MET A 286 10.56 -17.71 5.62
N PHE A 287 10.66 -18.03 6.92
CA PHE A 287 11.27 -17.17 7.93
C PHE A 287 12.74 -16.90 7.61
N LEU A 288 13.52 -17.96 7.34
CA LEU A 288 14.93 -17.83 6.97
C LEU A 288 15.08 -17.00 5.69
N ARG A 289 14.32 -17.32 4.63
CA ARG A 289 14.39 -16.59 3.36
C ARG A 289 14.03 -15.11 3.51
N ALA A 290 12.96 -14.79 4.24
CA ALA A 290 12.49 -13.42 4.43
C ALA A 290 13.47 -12.57 5.26
N ASN A 291 14.17 -13.22 6.19
CA ASN A 291 15.13 -12.57 7.08
C ASN A 291 16.59 -12.81 6.65
N ARG A 292 16.85 -13.09 5.36
CA ARG A 292 18.20 -13.41 4.85
C ARG A 292 19.27 -12.37 5.19
N CYS A 293 18.90 -11.12 5.41
CA CYS A 293 19.82 -10.07 5.83
C CYS A 293 20.27 -10.17 7.30
N ASN A 294 19.59 -10.97 8.11
CA ASN A 294 19.81 -11.07 9.56
C ASN A 294 20.66 -12.28 9.96
N TRP A 295 21.07 -13.11 9.00
CA TRP A 295 21.88 -14.30 9.26
C TRP A 295 22.79 -14.57 8.07
N ASP A 296 23.94 -15.16 8.35
CA ASP A 296 24.87 -15.65 7.36
C ASP A 296 25.21 -17.13 7.61
N VAL A 297 26.06 -17.70 6.77
CA VAL A 297 26.42 -19.11 6.87
C VAL A 297 27.15 -19.41 8.20
N GLY A 298 27.93 -18.46 8.71
CA GLY A 298 28.63 -18.62 9.98
C GLY A 298 27.66 -18.69 11.16
N MET A 299 26.71 -17.75 11.23
CA MET A 299 25.69 -17.74 12.28
C MET A 299 24.81 -19.00 12.27
N VAL A 300 24.47 -19.54 11.08
CA VAL A 300 23.71 -20.79 10.98
C VAL A 300 24.54 -21.98 11.45
N GLN A 301 25.84 -21.99 11.16
CA GLN A 301 26.75 -23.04 11.58
C GLN A 301 26.94 -23.04 13.11
N ASP A 302 27.10 -21.86 13.72
CA ASP A 302 27.25 -21.70 15.19
C ASP A 302 26.01 -22.18 15.98
N VAL A 303 24.83 -22.20 15.36
CA VAL A 303 23.58 -22.69 15.99
C VAL A 303 23.40 -24.20 15.81
N TYR A 304 24.13 -24.81 14.87
CA TYR A 304 24.03 -26.23 14.55
C TYR A 304 25.04 -27.10 15.32
N GLU A 305 26.10 -26.49 15.85
CA GLU A 305 27.09 -27.10 16.76
C GLU A 305 26.65 -27.03 18.24
#